data_AF-A0A9X3X079-F1
#
_entry.id   AF-A0A9X3X079-F1
#
_cell.length_a   1.000
_cell.length_b   1.000
_cell.length_c   1.000
_cell.angle_alpha   90.00
_cell.angle_beta   90.00
_cell.angle_gamma   90.00
#
_symmetry.space_group_name_H-M   'P 1'
#
loop_
_entity.id
_entity.type
_entity.pdbx_description
1 polymer ?
#
loop_
_entity_poly.entity_id
_entity_poly.type
_entity_poly.pdbx_seq_one_letter_code
_entity_poly.pdbx_strand_id
1 'polypeptide(L)'
;MRRTSETRRILACAVLAGSLVAGAGCADEPTPRSTSAPAAAYEVVPQWLKPPAGQTLGEAVGVGVDSHNHVFVFHRADRGWGNEEIIDKPTIWMVEGETGEVLASWGENVFLVPHGLGVDKNDHVWVTDVGLDQIFEFSHDGALLQTIGRGHE
;
A
#
# COMPACT_ATOMS: atom_id res chain seq x y z
N MET A 1 -66.10 -29.69 2.39
CA MET A 1 -66.60 -28.80 1.33
C MET A 1 -66.54 -27.37 1.87
N ARG A 2 -65.93 -26.42 1.14
CA ARG A 2 -65.71 -25.02 1.57
C ARG A 2 -67.03 -24.25 1.69
N ARG A 3 -67.18 -23.37 2.69
CA ARG A 3 -67.18 -21.88 2.56
C ARG A 3 -67.66 -21.16 3.84
N THR A 4 -66.87 -20.13 4.22
CA THR A 4 -67.23 -18.75 4.67
C THR A 4 -67.98 -18.55 5.99
N SER A 5 -67.82 -17.49 6.79
CA SER A 5 -66.93 -16.31 6.85
C SER A 5 -67.17 -15.61 8.23
N GLU A 6 -66.43 -14.52 8.49
CA GLU A 6 -66.71 -13.44 9.48
C GLU A 6 -66.52 -13.78 10.98
N THR A 7 -66.19 -12.88 11.92
CA THR A 7 -65.57 -11.55 11.98
C THR A 7 -65.32 -11.24 13.46
N ARG A 8 -64.10 -10.77 13.77
CA ARG A 8 -63.65 -9.77 14.78
C ARG A 8 -64.26 -9.75 16.19
N ARG A 9 -63.38 -9.69 17.22
CA ARG A 9 -63.51 -9.07 18.57
C ARG A 9 -62.27 -9.53 19.39
N ILE A 10 -61.63 -8.82 20.32
CA ILE A 10 -62.11 -8.02 21.46
C ILE A 10 -61.01 -7.02 21.87
N LEU A 11 -61.42 -5.81 22.26
CA LEU A 11 -60.67 -4.81 23.05
C LEU A 11 -60.85 -5.11 24.54
N ALA A 12 -59.78 -5.02 25.34
CA ALA A 12 -59.79 -4.48 26.70
C ALA A 12 -58.37 -4.50 27.28
N CYS A 13 -57.92 -3.39 27.88
CA CYS A 13 -57.59 -3.34 29.30
C CYS A 13 -57.18 -1.93 29.73
N ALA A 14 -57.46 -1.68 31.00
CA ALA A 14 -57.65 -0.39 31.65
C ALA A 14 -56.35 0.34 32.04
N VAL A 15 -56.53 1.62 32.29
CA VAL A 15 -55.53 2.61 32.74
C VAL A 15 -55.16 2.38 34.20
N LEU A 16 -53.87 2.46 34.52
CA LEU A 16 -53.35 2.88 35.83
C LEU A 16 -52.20 3.87 35.61
N ALA A 17 -52.35 5.06 36.18
CA ALA A 17 -51.29 6.06 36.31
C ALA A 17 -50.53 5.83 37.62
N GLY A 18 -49.20 5.96 37.61
CA GLY A 18 -48.43 5.97 38.85
C GLY A 18 -46.91 5.88 38.68
N SER A 19 -46.25 6.98 39.09
CA SER A 19 -44.85 7.10 39.52
C SER A 19 -43.76 7.30 38.45
N LEU A 20 -43.31 8.55 38.37
CA LEU A 20 -42.05 8.98 37.77
C LEU A 20 -40.89 8.39 38.60
N VAL A 21 -40.16 7.41 38.07
CA VAL A 21 -38.87 6.99 38.64
C VAL A 21 -37.79 7.66 37.81
N ALA A 22 -37.15 8.69 38.39
CA ALA A 22 -35.90 9.22 37.87
C ALA A 22 -34.80 8.20 38.15
N GLY A 23 -34.69 7.20 37.26
CA GLY A 23 -33.51 6.35 37.20
C GLY A 23 -32.39 7.14 36.54
N ALA A 24 -31.42 7.59 37.32
CA ALA A 24 -30.11 7.96 36.79
C ALA A 24 -29.50 6.70 36.16
N GLY A 25 -29.75 6.50 34.88
CA GLY A 25 -29.03 5.52 34.10
C GLY A 25 -27.58 5.96 34.09
N CYS A 26 -26.72 5.26 34.82
CA CYS A 26 -25.31 5.23 34.53
C CYS A 26 -25.20 4.72 33.09
N ALA A 27 -25.02 5.64 32.14
CA ALA A 27 -24.47 5.26 30.86
C ALA A 27 -23.07 4.77 31.17
N ASP A 28 -22.84 3.46 31.06
CA ASP A 28 -21.48 2.94 30.93
C ASP A 28 -20.90 3.60 29.68
N GLU A 29 -20.03 4.59 29.89
CA GLU A 29 -19.25 5.13 28.79
C GLU A 29 -18.39 4.01 28.20
N PRO A 30 -18.32 3.87 26.86
CA PRO A 30 -17.46 2.88 26.26
C PRO A 30 -16.02 3.19 26.67
N THR A 31 -15.43 2.30 27.47
CA THR A 31 -14.04 2.45 27.92
C THR A 31 -13.16 2.56 26.68
N PRO A 32 -12.38 3.64 26.51
CA PRO A 32 -11.49 3.75 25.37
C PRO A 32 -10.51 2.58 25.43
N ARG A 33 -10.49 1.77 24.37
CA ARG A 33 -9.54 0.68 24.25
C ARG A 33 -8.15 1.29 24.20
N SER A 34 -7.41 1.19 25.30
CA SER A 34 -6.01 1.58 25.38
C SER A 34 -5.23 0.74 24.38
N THR A 35 -4.91 1.32 23.22
CA THR A 35 -3.94 0.75 22.29
C THR A 35 -2.55 1.11 22.79
N SER A 36 -2.09 0.46 23.86
CA SER A 36 -0.69 0.55 24.29
C SER A 36 0.17 -0.40 23.45
N ALA A 37 0.17 -0.21 22.13
CA ALA A 37 1.32 -0.65 21.36
C ALA A 37 2.43 0.39 21.62
N PRO A 38 3.67 0.00 21.98
CA PRO A 38 4.75 0.96 22.09
C PRO A 38 4.88 1.66 20.73
N ALA A 39 4.89 2.99 20.74
CA ALA A 39 5.24 3.76 19.56
C ALA A 39 6.66 3.36 19.18
N ALA A 40 6.83 2.70 18.03
CA ALA A 40 8.16 2.41 17.52
C ALA A 40 8.91 3.74 17.39
N ALA A 41 9.97 3.92 18.16
CA ALA A 41 10.85 5.08 18.01
C ALA A 41 11.66 4.87 16.73
N TYR A 42 11.54 5.79 15.80
CA TYR A 42 12.34 5.83 14.58
C TYR A 42 13.40 6.93 14.72
N GLU A 43 14.61 6.65 14.26
CA GLU A 43 15.69 7.62 14.16
C GLU A 43 16.15 7.70 12.71
N VAL A 44 16.44 8.91 12.25
CA VAL A 44 17.00 9.10 10.91
C VAL A 44 18.46 8.67 10.95
N VAL A 45 18.83 7.72 10.08
CA VAL A 45 20.24 7.39 9.83
C VAL A 45 20.75 8.33 8.73
N PRO A 46 21.53 9.38 9.06
CA PRO A 46 21.99 10.33 8.06
C PRO A 46 22.94 9.64 7.08
N GLN A 47 22.82 10.00 5.79
CA GLN A 47 23.73 9.53 4.73
C GLN A 47 23.82 7.99 4.61
N TRP A 48 22.75 7.28 4.98
CA TRP A 48 22.68 5.83 4.84
C TRP A 48 22.88 5.40 3.38
N LEU A 49 22.06 5.92 2.45
CA LEU A 49 22.17 5.59 1.03
C LEU A 49 23.47 6.13 0.44
N LYS A 50 24.21 5.25 -0.23
CA LYS A 50 25.46 5.52 -0.95
C LYS A 50 25.25 5.29 -2.45
N PRO A 51 24.84 6.32 -3.22
CA PRO A 51 24.63 6.19 -4.66
C PRO A 51 25.89 5.73 -5.40
N PRO A 52 25.75 5.05 -6.56
CA PRO A 52 26.87 4.74 -7.43
C PRO A 52 27.63 6.01 -7.83
N ALA A 53 28.93 5.90 -8.07
CA ALA A 53 29.77 7.04 -8.41
C ALA A 53 29.21 7.81 -9.63
N GLY A 54 29.02 9.12 -9.46
CA GLY A 54 28.50 10.00 -10.52
C GLY A 54 26.98 9.92 -10.73
N GLN A 55 26.24 9.18 -9.91
CA GLN A 55 24.79 9.11 -9.96
C GLN A 55 24.15 9.81 -8.75
N THR A 56 22.99 10.42 -8.98
CA THR A 56 22.12 10.97 -7.93
C THR A 56 20.79 10.25 -7.99
N LEU A 57 20.20 9.98 -6.82
CA LEU A 57 18.86 9.43 -6.77
C LEU A 57 17.86 10.48 -7.25
N GLY A 58 17.07 10.13 -8.27
CA GLY A 58 15.96 10.93 -8.77
C GLY A 58 14.75 10.95 -7.84
N GLU A 59 13.59 11.28 -8.39
CA GLU A 59 12.32 11.07 -7.69
C GLU A 59 12.17 9.59 -7.34
N ALA A 60 12.27 9.25 -6.06
CA ALA A 60 11.99 7.91 -5.55
C ALA A 60 10.47 7.74 -5.44
N VAL A 61 9.93 6.79 -6.18
CA VAL A 61 8.48 6.59 -6.35
C VAL A 61 7.98 5.32 -5.64
N GLY A 62 8.86 4.33 -5.45
CA GLY A 62 8.54 3.09 -4.76
C GLY A 62 9.72 2.55 -3.97
N VAL A 63 9.41 1.88 -2.86
CA VAL A 63 10.39 1.19 -2.01
C VAL A 63 9.84 -0.16 -1.56
N GLY A 64 10.70 -1.16 -1.49
CA GLY A 64 10.38 -2.50 -1.01
C GLY A 64 11.59 -3.14 -0.34
N VAL A 65 11.38 -4.14 0.50
CA VAL A 65 12.45 -4.86 1.20
C VAL A 65 12.24 -6.34 0.99
N ASP A 66 13.30 -7.05 0.60
CA ASP A 66 13.27 -8.50 0.42
C ASP A 66 13.61 -9.27 1.70
N SER A 67 13.63 -10.61 1.60
CA SER A 67 13.99 -11.48 2.72
C SER A 67 15.47 -11.44 3.12
N HIS A 68 16.33 -10.82 2.31
CA HIS A 68 17.78 -10.71 2.52
C HIS A 68 18.20 -9.37 3.14
N ASN A 69 17.25 -8.51 3.51
CA ASN A 69 17.50 -7.14 3.95
C ASN A 69 18.06 -6.23 2.84
N HIS A 70 17.76 -6.51 1.58
CA HIS A 70 17.98 -5.56 0.51
C HIS A 70 16.78 -4.62 0.36
N VAL A 71 17.06 -3.33 0.27
CA VAL A 71 16.08 -2.28 -0.01
C VAL A 71 16.09 -1.98 -1.50
N PHE A 72 14.96 -2.23 -2.16
CA PHE A 72 14.75 -1.89 -3.55
C PHE A 72 14.18 -0.49 -3.65
N VAL A 73 14.80 0.38 -4.45
CA VAL A 73 14.34 1.75 -4.70
C VAL A 73 14.00 1.89 -6.16
N PHE A 74 12.73 2.17 -6.47
CA PHE A 74 12.29 2.52 -7.81
C PHE A 74 12.25 4.03 -7.95
N HIS A 75 12.95 4.57 -8.95
CA HIS A 75 13.13 5.99 -9.14
C HIS A 75 13.12 6.37 -10.63
N ARG A 76 12.96 7.67 -10.91
CA ARG A 76 12.85 8.20 -12.29
C ARG A 76 14.18 8.63 -12.91
N ALA A 77 15.30 8.08 -12.45
CA ALA A 77 16.65 8.53 -12.82
C ALA A 77 16.78 10.07 -12.75
N ASP A 78 17.08 10.76 -13.85
CA ASP A 78 17.14 12.22 -13.95
C ASP A 78 15.90 12.85 -14.61
N ARG A 79 14.78 12.10 -14.65
CA ARG A 79 13.52 12.50 -15.25
C ARG A 79 12.45 12.79 -14.18
N GLY A 80 11.45 13.62 -14.53
CA GLY A 80 10.35 14.02 -13.63
C GLY A 80 9.00 13.38 -14.00
N TRP A 81 7.89 13.90 -13.48
CA TRP A 81 6.55 13.52 -13.96
C TRP A 81 6.31 14.03 -15.39
N GLY A 82 5.58 13.25 -16.20
CA GLY A 82 5.11 13.70 -17.52
C GLY A 82 6.13 13.59 -18.66
N ASN A 83 7.08 12.65 -18.57
CA ASN A 83 7.99 12.38 -19.68
C ASN A 83 7.27 11.69 -20.84
N GLU A 84 7.74 11.94 -22.05
CA GLU A 84 7.25 11.32 -23.29
C GLU A 84 8.25 10.28 -23.85
N GLU A 85 9.41 10.12 -23.21
CA GLU A 85 10.47 9.22 -23.64
C GLU A 85 10.79 8.17 -22.57
N ILE A 86 11.10 6.97 -23.03
CA ILE A 86 11.62 5.90 -22.18
C ILE A 86 12.93 6.34 -21.53
N ILE A 87 13.07 6.03 -20.24
CA ILE A 87 14.25 6.35 -19.42
C ILE A 87 15.40 5.42 -19.84
N ASP A 88 16.52 5.99 -20.29
CA ASP A 88 17.70 5.28 -20.79
C ASP A 88 18.72 4.91 -19.70
N LYS A 89 18.38 5.15 -18.44
CA LYS A 89 19.21 4.92 -17.25
C LYS A 89 18.55 3.92 -16.30
N PRO A 90 19.32 3.25 -15.42
CA PRO A 90 18.75 2.39 -14.40
C PRO A 90 17.73 3.15 -13.56
N THR A 91 16.62 2.49 -13.28
CA THR A 91 15.47 3.03 -12.54
C THR A 91 15.20 2.25 -11.26
N ILE A 92 15.78 1.05 -11.12
CA ILE A 92 15.69 0.24 -9.90
C ILE A 92 17.09 0.08 -9.34
N TRP A 93 17.26 0.40 -8.06
CA TRP A 93 18.47 0.10 -7.29
C TRP A 93 18.16 -0.95 -6.23
N MET A 94 19.04 -1.95 -6.09
CA MET A 94 19.08 -2.85 -4.95
C MET A 94 20.15 -2.37 -3.99
N VAL A 95 19.75 -2.02 -2.78
CA VAL A 95 20.60 -1.41 -1.75
C VAL A 95 20.75 -2.37 -0.58
N GLU A 96 21.96 -2.56 -0.08
CA GLU A 96 22.20 -3.30 1.16
C GLU A 96 21.58 -2.55 2.36
N GLY A 97 20.68 -3.21 3.09
CA GLY A 97 19.87 -2.60 4.15
C GLY A 97 20.68 -2.02 5.30
N GLU A 98 21.76 -2.67 5.69
CA GLU A 98 22.60 -2.21 6.81
C GLU A 98 23.54 -1.08 6.37
N THR A 99 24.20 -1.25 5.22
CA THR A 99 25.32 -0.38 4.82
C THR A 99 24.89 0.76 3.90
N GLY A 100 23.73 0.65 3.25
CA GLY A 100 23.22 1.55 2.23
C GLY A 100 24.02 1.54 0.93
N GLU A 101 24.87 0.53 0.71
CA GLU A 101 25.61 0.34 -0.54
C GLU A 101 24.67 -0.16 -1.66
N VAL A 102 24.75 0.46 -2.83
CA VAL A 102 24.02 -0.04 -4.00
C VAL A 102 24.75 -1.26 -4.58
N LEU A 103 24.12 -2.43 -4.43
CA LEU A 103 24.66 -3.72 -4.86
C LEU A 103 24.46 -3.97 -6.36
N ALA A 104 23.33 -3.53 -6.90
CA ALA A 104 23.00 -3.65 -8.32
C ALA A 104 21.98 -2.59 -8.74
N SER A 105 21.93 -2.32 -10.05
CA SER A 105 20.93 -1.45 -10.65
C SER A 105 20.53 -1.95 -12.04
N TRP A 106 19.25 -1.76 -12.39
CA TRP A 106 18.67 -2.19 -13.67
C TRP A 106 17.42 -1.37 -14.02
N GLY A 107 16.73 -1.76 -15.09
CA GLY A 107 15.48 -1.13 -15.51
C GLY A 107 15.66 0.02 -16.49
N GLU A 108 16.86 0.20 -17.04
CA GLU A 108 17.09 1.08 -18.18
C GLU A 108 16.34 0.60 -19.42
N ASN A 109 15.83 1.53 -20.21
CA ASN A 109 15.11 1.29 -21.45
C ASN A 109 13.79 0.49 -21.28
N VAL A 110 13.23 0.46 -20.06
CA VAL A 110 11.96 -0.24 -19.77
C VAL A 110 10.80 0.72 -19.50
N PHE A 111 11.04 1.79 -18.75
CA PHE A 111 9.97 2.59 -18.14
C PHE A 111 9.83 3.98 -18.76
N LEU A 112 8.60 4.51 -18.75
CA LEU A 112 8.23 5.85 -19.20
C LEU A 112 7.92 6.75 -17.99
N VAL A 113 7.00 6.33 -17.13
CA VAL A 113 6.62 7.02 -15.89
C VAL A 113 6.56 6.02 -14.72
N PRO A 114 7.71 5.67 -14.13
CA PRO A 114 7.79 4.88 -12.89
C PRO A 114 6.84 5.36 -11.80
N HIS A 115 6.19 4.42 -11.10
CA HIS A 115 5.29 4.73 -9.99
C HIS A 115 5.41 3.75 -8.81
N GLY A 116 4.78 2.57 -8.87
CA GLY A 116 4.72 1.64 -7.74
C GLY A 116 5.87 0.63 -7.74
N LEU A 117 6.29 0.20 -6.55
CA LEU A 117 7.15 -0.98 -6.35
C LEU A 117 6.63 -1.81 -5.16
N GLY A 118 6.70 -3.13 -5.27
CA GLY A 118 6.53 -4.08 -4.17
C GLY A 118 7.44 -5.29 -4.36
N VAL A 119 7.81 -5.94 -3.26
CA VAL A 119 8.59 -7.20 -3.28
C VAL A 119 7.71 -8.31 -2.76
N ASP A 120 7.63 -9.42 -3.48
CA ASP A 120 6.81 -10.57 -3.07
C ASP A 120 7.59 -11.58 -2.19
N LYS A 121 6.90 -12.63 -1.74
CA LYS A 121 7.47 -13.65 -0.85
C LYS A 121 8.56 -14.54 -1.48
N ASN A 122 8.74 -14.46 -2.80
CA ASN A 122 9.81 -15.15 -3.52
C ASN A 122 10.93 -14.16 -3.90
N ASP A 123 10.92 -12.96 -3.31
CA ASP A 123 11.85 -11.87 -3.57
C ASP A 123 11.80 -11.35 -5.03
N HIS A 124 10.68 -11.56 -5.73
CA HIS A 124 10.46 -10.92 -7.02
C HIS A 124 10.05 -9.46 -6.84
N VAL A 125 10.51 -8.61 -7.74
CA VAL A 125 10.26 -7.17 -7.72
C VAL A 125 9.16 -6.84 -8.71
N TRP A 126 8.03 -6.38 -8.17
CA TRP A 126 6.86 -5.96 -8.93
C TRP A 126 6.83 -4.46 -9.03
N VAL A 127 6.74 -3.92 -10.23
CA VAL A 127 6.68 -2.48 -10.47
C VAL A 127 5.57 -2.08 -11.42
N THR A 128 5.12 -0.84 -11.33
CA THR A 128 4.08 -0.29 -12.21
C THR A 128 4.56 0.97 -12.92
N ASP A 129 4.14 1.13 -14.17
CA ASP A 129 4.40 2.32 -14.97
C ASP A 129 3.08 2.94 -15.41
N VAL A 130 2.90 4.24 -15.10
CA VAL A 130 1.66 4.98 -15.41
C VAL A 130 1.62 5.41 -16.87
N GLY A 131 2.76 5.67 -17.49
CA GLY A 131 2.81 6.07 -18.90
C GLY A 131 2.60 4.89 -19.85
N LEU A 132 2.94 3.69 -19.39
CA LEU A 132 2.79 2.46 -20.16
C LEU A 132 1.52 1.67 -19.83
N ASP A 133 0.74 2.07 -18.83
CA ASP A 133 -0.42 1.30 -18.33
C ASP A 133 -0.08 -0.19 -18.09
N GLN A 134 1.09 -0.43 -17.49
CA GLN A 134 1.69 -1.76 -17.38
C GLN A 134 2.25 -2.06 -15.98
N ILE A 135 2.28 -3.35 -15.68
CA ILE A 135 2.91 -3.94 -14.50
C ILE A 135 4.02 -4.87 -14.99
N PHE A 136 5.17 -4.86 -14.31
CA PHE A 136 6.32 -5.68 -14.62
C PHE A 136 6.74 -6.48 -13.39
N GLU A 137 7.05 -7.75 -13.60
CA GLU A 137 7.64 -8.64 -12.60
C GLU A 137 9.08 -8.92 -13.00
N PHE A 138 10.00 -8.63 -12.09
CA PHE A 138 11.42 -8.98 -12.22
C PHE A 138 11.80 -10.05 -11.21
N SER A 139 12.75 -10.90 -11.57
CA SER A 139 13.47 -11.70 -10.60
C SER A 139 14.25 -10.81 -9.64
N HIS A 140 14.71 -11.39 -8.54
CA HIS A 140 15.55 -10.72 -7.54
C HIS A 140 16.78 -10.02 -8.16
N ASP A 141 17.42 -10.67 -9.14
CA ASP A 141 18.61 -10.21 -9.85
C ASP A 141 18.31 -9.31 -11.08
N GLY A 142 17.05 -8.92 -11.27
CA GLY A 142 16.65 -7.91 -12.25
C GLY A 142 16.32 -8.43 -13.66
N ALA A 143 16.17 -9.74 -13.86
CA ALA A 143 15.67 -10.28 -15.12
C ALA A 143 14.16 -10.10 -15.23
N LEU A 144 13.66 -9.57 -16.35
CA LEU A 144 12.23 -9.42 -16.60
C LEU A 144 11.57 -10.80 -16.77
N LEU A 145 10.64 -11.15 -15.90
CA LEU A 145 9.92 -12.42 -15.91
C LEU A 145 8.57 -12.29 -16.63
N GLN A 146 7.85 -11.21 -16.39
CA GLN A 146 6.52 -11.00 -16.95
C GLN A 146 6.18 -9.51 -17.10
N THR A 147 5.39 -9.19 -18.13
CA THR A 147 4.69 -7.92 -18.28
C THR A 147 3.18 -8.18 -18.35
N ILE A 148 2.41 -7.36 -17.62
CA ILE A 148 0.94 -7.40 -17.60
C ILE A 148 0.43 -6.05 -18.06
N GLY A 149 -0.51 -6.05 -19.02
CA GLY A 149 -0.97 -4.84 -19.73
C GLY A 149 -0.41 -4.76 -21.14
N ARG A 150 -1.09 -4.03 -22.03
CA ARG A 150 -0.71 -3.92 -23.46
C ARG A 150 -0.18 -2.54 -23.88
N GLY A 151 -0.17 -1.57 -22.96
CA GLY A 151 0.15 -0.18 -23.30
C GLY A 151 -0.86 0.44 -24.27
N HIS A 152 -0.61 1.71 -24.62
CA HIS A 152 -1.38 2.41 -25.64
C HIS A 152 -0.87 2.00 -27.03
N GLU A 153 -1.68 1.26 -27.78
CA GLU A 153 -1.48 0.99 -29.23
C GLU A 153 -1.87 2.19 -30.09
#